data_AF-A0A6C0M0C2-F1
#
_entry.id   AF-A0A6C0M0C2-F1
#
_cell.length_a   1.000
_cell.length_b   1.000
_cell.length_c   1.000
_cell.angle_alpha   90.00
_cell.angle_beta   90.00
_cell.angle_gamma   90.00
#
_symmetry.space_group_name_H-M   'P 1'
#
loop_
_entity.id
_entity.type
_entity.pdbx_description
1 polymer ?
#
loop_
_entity_poly.entity_id
_entity_poly.type
_entity_poly.pdbx_seq_one_letter_code
_entity_poly.pdbx_strand_id
1 'polypeptide(L)'
;MFSNILKINNHKEKKNNIIKIKSKQTIFDKDIKDKVILFTQFYIPNNEERYKEIKETLKINVNNKLINHIILINERKYTEKEMGIHDKKIIQIIKNGRMTFADVIKNIKKYSNIRGYIIVSNSDIFFDKSLDNIYKSNLFSEKKIYSQLRLEYDKNNINNYKLFNLIDWSADTWIFHTNKIQYFNNINDLDVKLGKGGIDQIIPYFFYKNGFQIYNEPFFIKTYHNHHNNYRTWEKNAVIPPKMLLCSPNLKNK
;
A
#
# COMPACT_ATOMS: atom_id res chain seq x y z
N MET A 1 16.34 26.30 -55.96
CA MET A 1 16.79 25.08 -55.27
C MET A 1 17.19 25.43 -53.84
N PHE A 2 16.23 25.55 -52.92
CA PHE A 2 16.52 25.66 -51.49
C PHE A 2 15.97 24.40 -50.83
N SER A 3 16.87 23.46 -50.52
CA SER A 3 16.56 22.19 -49.88
C SER A 3 16.31 22.41 -48.38
N ASN A 4 15.20 21.84 -47.93
CA ASN A 4 14.75 21.81 -46.54
C ASN A 4 15.81 21.21 -45.59
N ILE A 5 16.23 21.99 -44.60
CA ILE A 5 16.89 21.46 -43.40
C ILE A 5 15.81 20.90 -42.48
N LEU A 6 15.54 19.60 -42.62
CA LEU A 6 14.82 18.82 -41.62
C LEU A 6 15.68 18.74 -40.35
N LYS A 7 15.32 19.53 -39.34
CA LYS A 7 15.74 19.31 -37.96
C LYS A 7 15.20 17.95 -37.52
N ILE A 8 16.06 16.93 -37.55
CA ILE A 8 15.81 15.66 -36.87
C ILE A 8 15.85 15.95 -35.37
N ASN A 9 14.67 16.11 -34.77
CA ASN A 9 14.51 16.08 -33.33
C ASN A 9 14.87 14.67 -32.85
N ASN A 10 16.07 14.54 -32.27
CA ASN A 10 16.49 13.38 -31.51
C ASN A 10 15.61 13.24 -30.25
N HIS A 11 14.42 12.68 -30.40
CA HIS A 11 13.71 12.07 -29.29
C HIS A 11 14.52 10.85 -28.84
N LYS A 12 15.38 11.04 -27.83
CA LYS A 12 15.85 9.93 -27.00
C LYS A 12 14.62 9.25 -26.41
N GLU A 13 14.19 8.15 -27.00
CA GLU A 13 13.27 7.21 -26.38
C GLU A 13 13.88 6.79 -25.03
N LYS A 14 13.36 7.33 -23.93
CA LYS A 14 13.64 6.79 -22.61
C LYS A 14 13.07 5.37 -22.60
N LYS A 15 13.93 4.35 -22.77
CA LYS A 15 13.55 2.96 -22.53
C LYS A 15 13.07 2.85 -21.08
N ASN A 16 11.76 2.82 -20.89
CA ASN A 16 11.15 2.57 -19.59
C ASN A 16 11.52 1.15 -19.17
N ASN A 17 12.24 0.99 -18.06
CA ASN A 17 12.59 -0.32 -17.51
C ASN A 17 11.38 -0.90 -16.78
N ILE A 18 10.45 -1.48 -17.54
CA ILE A 18 9.27 -2.17 -17.01
C ILE A 18 9.62 -3.64 -16.77
N ILE A 19 9.48 -4.09 -15.53
CA ILE A 19 9.60 -5.49 -15.15
C ILE A 19 8.18 -6.06 -15.03
N LYS A 20 7.89 -7.18 -15.69
CA LYS A 20 6.62 -7.89 -15.55
C LYS A 20 6.87 -9.23 -14.89
N ILE A 21 6.09 -9.54 -13.86
CA ILE A 21 6.13 -10.81 -13.15
C ILE A 21 4.72 -11.30 -12.88
N LYS A 22 4.58 -12.60 -12.61
CA LYS A 22 3.35 -13.20 -12.11
C LYS A 22 3.53 -13.56 -10.65
N SER A 23 2.56 -13.21 -9.80
CA SER A 23 2.59 -13.63 -8.40
C SER A 23 2.65 -15.14 -8.30
N LYS A 24 3.53 -15.64 -7.43
CA LYS A 24 3.52 -17.04 -7.02
C LYS A 24 2.34 -17.29 -6.08
N GLN A 25 2.11 -18.56 -5.77
CA GLN A 25 1.22 -18.96 -4.70
C GLN A 25 2.00 -18.99 -3.40
N THR A 26 1.40 -18.49 -2.33
CA THR A 26 1.95 -18.68 -0.99
C THR A 26 1.90 -20.16 -0.63
N ILE A 27 3.04 -20.70 -0.22
CA ILE A 27 3.12 -22.04 0.37
C ILE A 27 3.02 -21.82 1.87
N PHE A 28 2.04 -22.46 2.50
CA PHE A 28 1.84 -22.32 3.94
C PHE A 28 3.07 -22.78 4.72
N ASP A 29 3.38 -22.03 5.76
CA ASP A 29 4.45 -22.32 6.72
C ASP A 29 3.91 -22.28 8.14
N LYS A 30 4.78 -22.55 9.10
CA LYS A 30 4.50 -22.44 10.52
C LYS A 30 3.83 -21.09 10.80
N ASP A 31 2.75 -21.15 11.56
CA ASP A 31 2.03 -19.99 12.05
C ASP A 31 2.91 -19.25 13.07
N ILE A 32 3.54 -18.16 12.64
CA ILE A 32 4.42 -17.35 13.51
C ILE A 32 3.67 -16.08 13.89
N LYS A 33 3.15 -16.04 15.12
CA LYS A 33 2.50 -14.83 15.65
C LYS A 33 3.54 -13.76 15.99
N ASP A 34 3.28 -12.54 15.54
CA ASP A 34 3.98 -11.32 15.93
C ASP A 34 2.98 -10.15 15.82
N LYS A 35 3.37 -8.94 16.21
CA LYS A 35 2.50 -7.77 16.11
C LYS A 35 2.18 -7.45 14.65
N VAL A 36 0.95 -7.02 14.38
CA VAL A 36 0.52 -6.43 13.11
C VAL A 36 0.32 -4.93 13.31
N ILE A 37 1.04 -4.14 12.52
CA ILE A 37 1.08 -2.68 12.61
C ILE A 37 0.65 -2.10 11.27
N LEU A 38 -0.44 -1.33 11.27
CA LEU A 38 -0.93 -0.62 10.11
C LEU A 38 -0.35 0.80 10.08
N PHE A 39 0.38 1.12 9.02
CA PHE A 39 0.73 2.49 8.65
C PHE A 39 -0.25 2.99 7.60
N THR A 40 -0.87 4.12 7.90
CA THR A 40 -1.70 4.85 6.93
C THR A 40 -1.69 6.33 7.29
N GLN A 41 -2.55 7.11 6.64
CA GLN A 41 -2.71 8.53 6.89
C GLN A 41 -4.17 8.85 7.12
N PHE A 42 -4.45 9.77 8.04
CA PHE A 42 -5.76 10.38 8.18
C PHE A 42 -5.72 11.79 7.62
N TYR A 43 -6.79 12.20 6.95
CA TYR A 43 -6.97 13.57 6.47
C TYR A 43 -8.45 13.91 6.37
N ILE A 44 -8.76 15.20 6.36
CA ILE A 44 -10.11 15.70 6.16
C ILE A 44 -10.23 16.17 4.69
N PRO A 45 -10.98 15.45 3.84
CA PRO A 45 -11.24 15.88 2.46
C PRO A 45 -12.27 17.01 2.41
N ASN A 46 -12.31 17.75 1.30
CA ASN A 46 -13.36 18.75 1.03
C ASN A 46 -14.70 18.13 0.58
N ASN A 47 -14.89 16.81 0.79
CA ASN A 47 -16.09 16.07 0.41
C ASN A 47 -16.56 15.25 1.62
N GLU A 48 -17.79 15.48 2.05
CA GLU A 48 -18.32 14.88 3.28
C GLU A 48 -18.47 13.36 3.20
N GLU A 49 -18.87 12.82 2.04
CA GLU A 49 -18.99 11.37 1.86
C GLU A 49 -17.62 10.71 1.97
N ARG A 50 -16.61 11.28 1.32
CA ARG A 50 -15.22 10.83 1.41
C ARG A 50 -14.70 10.89 2.84
N TYR A 51 -15.11 11.90 3.60
CA TYR A 51 -14.76 12.01 5.01
C TYR A 51 -15.41 10.90 5.85
N LYS A 52 -16.68 10.59 5.57
CA LYS A 52 -17.40 9.47 6.21
C LYS A 52 -16.71 8.14 5.90
N GLU A 53 -16.34 7.89 4.65
CA GLU A 53 -15.60 6.69 4.23
C GLU A 53 -14.29 6.53 5.02
N ILE A 54 -13.45 7.56 5.09
CA ILE A 54 -12.16 7.51 5.80
C ILE A 54 -12.36 7.21 7.30
N LYS A 55 -13.36 7.85 7.94
CA LYS A 55 -13.68 7.59 9.35
C LYS A 55 -14.16 6.16 9.58
N GLU A 56 -15.03 5.67 8.70
CA GLU A 56 -15.54 4.30 8.76
C GLU A 56 -14.42 3.28 8.57
N THR A 57 -13.55 3.46 7.58
CA THR A 57 -12.37 2.63 7.35
C THR A 57 -11.47 2.58 8.58
N LEU A 58 -11.17 3.73 9.19
CA LEU A 58 -10.37 3.79 10.41
C LEU A 58 -11.05 3.01 11.55
N LYS A 59 -12.35 3.20 11.75
CA LYS A 59 -13.14 2.48 12.77
C LYS A 59 -13.12 0.96 12.57
N ILE A 60 -13.28 0.48 11.34
CA ILE A 60 -13.21 -0.96 11.01
C ILE A 60 -11.82 -1.51 11.35
N ASN A 61 -10.76 -0.81 10.95
CA ASN A 61 -9.39 -1.25 11.24
C ASN A 61 -9.07 -1.24 12.75
N VAL A 62 -9.56 -0.26 13.51
CA VAL A 62 -9.44 -0.25 14.97
C VAL A 62 -10.10 -1.48 15.59
N ASN A 63 -11.30 -1.82 15.12
CA ASN A 63 -12.07 -2.98 15.61
C ASN A 63 -11.50 -4.33 15.16
N ASN A 64 -10.61 -4.36 14.15
CA ASN A 64 -9.95 -5.58 13.75
C ASN A 64 -8.98 -6.06 14.85
N LYS A 65 -9.30 -7.19 15.48
CA LYS A 65 -8.52 -7.77 16.60
C LYS A 65 -7.11 -8.18 16.20
N LEU A 66 -6.86 -8.42 14.91
CA LEU A 66 -5.55 -8.79 14.39
C LEU A 66 -4.61 -7.59 14.31
N ILE A 67 -5.12 -6.37 14.20
CA ILE A 67 -4.29 -5.15 14.14
C ILE A 67 -4.00 -4.69 15.58
N ASN A 68 -2.72 -4.69 15.95
CA ASN A 68 -2.27 -4.28 17.28
C ASN A 68 -2.13 -2.76 17.40
N HIS A 69 -1.61 -2.10 16.37
CA HIS A 69 -1.40 -0.65 16.34
C HIS A 69 -1.72 -0.08 14.96
N ILE A 70 -2.24 1.15 14.94
CA ILE A 70 -2.47 1.95 13.75
C ILE A 70 -1.65 3.23 13.90
N ILE A 71 -0.60 3.34 13.10
CA ILE A 71 0.27 4.50 13.06
C ILE A 71 -0.18 5.41 11.91
N LEU A 72 -0.73 6.56 12.27
CA LEU A 72 -1.16 7.59 11.36
C LEU A 72 -0.03 8.62 11.19
N ILE A 73 0.60 8.64 10.02
CA ILE A 73 1.60 9.66 9.68
C ILE A 73 0.89 10.82 8.98
N ASN A 74 0.67 11.90 9.72
CA ASN A 74 -0.28 12.96 9.35
C ASN A 74 0.42 14.31 9.17
N GLU A 75 -0.18 15.20 8.37
CA GLU A 75 0.31 16.59 8.21
C GLU A 75 0.17 17.42 9.48
N ARG A 76 -0.85 17.09 10.29
CA ARG A 76 -1.13 17.71 11.58
C ARG A 76 -1.72 16.71 12.54
N LYS A 77 -1.77 17.07 13.82
CA LYS A 77 -2.54 16.31 14.81
C LYS A 77 -4.03 16.46 14.49
N TYR A 78 -4.74 15.33 14.42
CA TYR A 78 -6.20 15.27 14.34
C TYR A 78 -6.78 14.90 15.70
N THR A 79 -7.90 15.52 16.04
CA THR A 79 -8.66 15.22 17.26
C THR A 79 -9.47 13.93 17.11
N GLU A 80 -9.86 13.33 18.22
CA GLU A 80 -10.75 12.16 18.24
C GLU A 80 -12.10 12.45 17.57
N LYS A 81 -12.62 13.67 17.75
CA LYS A 81 -13.85 14.14 17.10
C LYS A 81 -13.70 14.16 15.58
N GLU A 82 -12.55 14.62 15.07
CA GLU A 82 -12.26 14.59 13.64
C GLU A 82 -12.13 13.15 13.14
N MET A 83 -11.39 12.30 13.85
CA MET A 83 -11.23 10.88 13.48
C MET A 83 -12.52 10.06 13.62
N GLY A 84 -13.50 10.56 14.38
CA GLY A 84 -14.75 9.84 14.66
C GLY A 84 -14.56 8.64 15.58
N ILE A 85 -13.41 8.52 16.24
CA ILE A 85 -13.07 7.41 17.14
C ILE A 85 -11.98 7.82 18.12
N HIS A 86 -12.07 7.29 19.34
CA HIS A 86 -11.02 7.33 20.35
C HIS A 86 -10.61 5.89 20.67
N ASP A 87 -9.34 5.54 20.42
CA ASP A 87 -8.81 4.22 20.71
C ASP A 87 -7.28 4.26 20.91
N LYS A 88 -6.78 3.51 21.91
CA LYS A 88 -5.35 3.41 22.24
C LYS A 88 -4.49 2.75 21.16
N LYS A 89 -5.08 2.03 20.21
CA LYS A 89 -4.38 1.49 19.04
C LYS A 89 -3.86 2.60 18.13
N ILE A 90 -4.48 3.78 18.15
CA ILE A 90 -4.13 4.90 17.26
C ILE A 90 -2.95 5.67 17.82
N ILE A 91 -1.88 5.76 17.03
CA ILE A 91 -0.70 6.56 17.30
C ILE A 91 -0.55 7.55 16.15
N GLN A 92 -0.42 8.85 16.44
CA GLN A 92 -0.21 9.86 15.42
C GLN A 92 1.23 10.35 15.42
N ILE A 93 1.89 10.30 14.27
CA ILE A 93 3.20 10.90 14.02
C ILE A 93 2.99 12.08 13.09
N ILE A 94 3.42 13.27 13.51
CA ILE A 94 3.21 14.49 12.74
C ILE A 94 4.44 14.77 11.88
N LYS A 95 4.23 15.05 10.60
CA LYS A 95 5.26 15.52 9.67
C LYS A 95 4.73 16.62 8.79
N ASN A 96 5.62 17.36 8.14
CA ASN A 96 5.20 18.31 7.11
C ASN A 96 4.91 17.57 5.79
N GLY A 97 3.64 17.51 5.40
CA GLY A 97 3.18 16.95 4.13
C GLY A 97 2.87 15.45 4.14
N ARG A 98 2.35 14.98 3.00
CA ARG A 98 1.82 13.63 2.79
C ARG A 98 2.81 12.52 3.18
N MET A 99 2.31 11.44 3.77
CA MET A 99 3.12 10.27 4.12
C MET A 99 3.81 9.68 2.88
N THR A 100 5.08 9.34 3.00
CA THR A 100 5.83 8.57 2.00
C THR A 100 6.17 7.17 2.50
N PHE A 101 6.47 6.25 1.59
CA PHE A 101 6.90 4.91 2.00
C PHE A 101 8.25 4.95 2.75
N ALA A 102 9.12 5.91 2.42
CA ALA A 102 10.35 6.19 3.14
C ALA A 102 10.08 6.57 4.61
N ASP A 103 9.01 7.31 4.91
CA ASP A 103 8.65 7.63 6.29
C ASP A 103 8.37 6.35 7.09
N VAL A 104 7.69 5.36 6.51
CA VAL A 104 7.42 4.08 7.18
C VAL A 104 8.74 3.39 7.55
N ILE A 105 9.66 3.24 6.59
CA ILE A 105 10.97 2.60 6.83
C ILE A 105 11.80 3.38 7.86
N LYS A 106 11.79 4.72 7.79
CA LYS A 106 12.47 5.59 8.77
C LYS A 106 11.90 5.39 10.17
N ASN A 107 10.58 5.32 10.33
CA ASN A 107 9.94 5.12 11.63
C ASN A 107 10.24 3.72 12.20
N ILE A 108 10.21 2.67 11.37
CA ILE A 108 10.63 1.30 11.79
C ILE A 108 12.07 1.30 12.31
N LYS A 109 13.00 1.97 11.59
CA LYS A 109 14.42 2.03 12.01
C LYS A 109 14.63 2.91 13.25
N LYS A 110 13.85 3.98 13.40
CA LYS A 110 13.98 4.94 14.50
C LYS A 110 13.43 4.38 15.82
N TYR A 111 12.32 3.65 15.79
CA TYR A 111 11.60 3.24 16.99
C TYR A 111 11.63 1.72 17.14
N SER A 112 12.43 1.23 18.11
CA SER A 112 12.66 -0.20 18.34
C SER A 112 11.40 -1.01 18.67
N ASN A 113 10.34 -0.35 19.15
CA ASN A 113 9.04 -0.96 19.44
C ASN A 113 8.17 -1.19 18.19
N ILE A 114 8.55 -0.62 17.04
CA ILE A 114 7.90 -0.88 15.75
C ILE A 114 8.56 -2.12 15.12
N ARG A 115 8.08 -3.28 15.57
CA ARG A 115 8.53 -4.60 15.11
C ARG A 115 7.34 -5.51 14.89
N GLY A 116 7.46 -6.39 13.90
CA GLY A 116 6.45 -7.36 13.50
C GLY A 116 6.11 -7.26 12.01
N TYR A 117 4.86 -7.59 11.70
CA TYR A 117 4.25 -7.45 10.38
C TYR A 117 3.77 -6.03 10.15
N ILE A 118 4.25 -5.43 9.06
CA ILE A 118 3.92 -4.06 8.67
C ILE A 118 2.96 -4.11 7.50
N ILE A 119 1.87 -3.36 7.63
CA ILE A 119 0.93 -3.08 6.57
C ILE A 119 1.06 -1.59 6.24
N VAL A 120 1.19 -1.23 4.97
CA VAL A 120 1.07 0.15 4.49
C VAL A 120 -0.11 0.19 3.54
N SER A 121 -1.10 1.04 3.78
CA SER A 121 -2.26 1.13 2.88
C SER A 121 -2.79 2.55 2.72
N ASN A 122 -3.54 2.76 1.63
CA ASN A 122 -4.36 3.95 1.46
C ASN A 122 -5.39 4.08 2.61
N SER A 123 -5.82 5.31 2.88
CA SER A 123 -6.67 5.67 4.04
C SER A 123 -8.09 5.12 3.97
N ASP A 124 -8.48 4.59 2.81
CA ASP A 124 -9.76 3.98 2.49
C ASP A 124 -9.66 2.46 2.31
N ILE A 125 -8.56 1.85 2.76
CA ILE A 125 -8.40 0.39 2.79
C ILE A 125 -8.64 -0.16 4.20
N PHE A 126 -9.48 -1.19 4.30
CA PHE A 126 -9.64 -1.97 5.52
C PHE A 126 -9.42 -3.48 5.30
N PHE A 127 -9.32 -4.21 6.42
CA PHE A 127 -8.97 -5.62 6.44
C PHE A 127 -10.00 -6.44 7.24
N ASP A 128 -10.25 -7.67 6.79
CA ASP A 128 -11.13 -8.63 7.47
C ASP A 128 -10.30 -9.71 8.20
N LYS A 129 -10.95 -10.83 8.56
CA LYS A 129 -10.32 -11.98 9.21
C LYS A 129 -9.28 -12.71 8.35
N SER A 130 -9.28 -12.52 7.02
CA SER A 130 -8.27 -13.13 6.15
C SER A 130 -6.87 -12.60 6.44
N LEU A 131 -6.74 -11.47 7.13
CA LEU A 131 -5.46 -10.95 7.61
C LEU A 131 -4.71 -11.95 8.51
N ASP A 132 -5.38 -12.92 9.15
CA ASP A 132 -4.71 -13.97 9.94
C ASP A 132 -3.75 -14.83 9.08
N ASN A 133 -3.98 -14.89 7.77
CA ASN A 133 -3.09 -15.58 6.83
C ASN A 133 -1.68 -14.96 6.76
N ILE A 134 -1.50 -13.74 7.25
CA ILE A 134 -0.18 -13.10 7.36
C ILE A 134 0.80 -13.93 8.19
N TYR A 135 0.32 -14.65 9.21
CA TYR A 135 1.18 -15.44 10.08
C TYR A 135 1.68 -16.73 9.42
N LYS A 136 1.04 -17.16 8.32
CA LYS A 136 1.36 -18.37 7.56
C LYS A 136 1.99 -18.07 6.19
N SER A 137 2.39 -16.82 5.98
CA SER A 137 2.82 -16.27 4.68
C SER A 137 4.33 -16.35 4.38
N ASN A 138 5.11 -16.91 5.32
CA ASN A 138 6.58 -16.81 5.37
C ASN A 138 7.15 -15.38 5.43
N LEU A 139 6.36 -14.29 5.55
CA LEU A 139 6.94 -12.94 5.61
C LEU A 139 7.95 -12.80 6.76
N PHE A 140 7.75 -13.52 7.87
CA PHE A 140 8.67 -13.53 9.00
C PHE A 140 10.07 -14.04 8.64
N SER A 141 10.14 -15.12 7.85
CA SER A 141 11.36 -15.88 7.57
C SER A 141 12.00 -15.52 6.22
N GLU A 142 11.25 -15.02 5.26
CA GLU A 142 11.70 -14.78 3.88
C GLU A 142 11.65 -13.31 3.46
N LYS A 143 12.48 -12.94 2.47
CA LYS A 143 12.40 -11.63 1.80
C LYS A 143 11.18 -11.61 0.88
N LYS A 144 10.00 -11.40 1.46
CA LYS A 144 8.71 -11.32 0.77
C LYS A 144 8.02 -9.99 1.03
N ILE A 145 7.25 -9.54 0.05
CA ILE A 145 6.28 -8.45 0.19
C ILE A 145 5.02 -8.83 -0.58
N TYR A 146 3.86 -8.59 0.02
CA TYR A 146 2.60 -8.56 -0.72
C TYR A 146 2.35 -7.13 -1.20
N SER A 147 2.07 -6.96 -2.49
CA SER A 147 1.61 -5.74 -3.13
C SER A 147 0.22 -6.03 -3.67
N GLN A 148 -0.79 -5.89 -2.80
CA GLN A 148 -2.12 -6.46 -3.02
C GLN A 148 -2.98 -5.58 -3.91
N LEU A 149 -3.58 -6.24 -4.91
CA LEU A 149 -4.77 -5.74 -5.58
C LEU A 149 -5.95 -5.74 -4.60
N ARG A 150 -6.80 -4.70 -4.68
CA ARG A 150 -7.92 -4.51 -3.75
C ARG A 150 -9.22 -5.15 -4.21
N LEU A 151 -10.10 -5.37 -3.25
CA LEU A 151 -11.50 -5.72 -3.46
C LEU A 151 -12.35 -4.47 -3.29
N GLU A 152 -13.20 -4.17 -4.25
CA GLU A 152 -14.19 -3.10 -4.16
C GLU A 152 -15.28 -3.53 -3.17
N TYR A 153 -15.40 -2.78 -2.07
CA TYR A 153 -16.34 -3.06 -0.98
C TYR A 153 -17.76 -2.69 -1.40
N ASP A 154 -18.75 -3.48 -0.96
CA ASP A 154 -20.16 -3.11 -1.00
C ASP A 154 -20.65 -2.86 0.43
N LYS A 155 -20.97 -1.59 0.73
CA LYS A 155 -21.51 -1.16 2.02
C LYS A 155 -22.79 -1.89 2.43
N ASN A 156 -23.55 -2.42 1.47
CA ASN A 156 -24.80 -3.13 1.76
C ASN A 156 -24.56 -4.62 2.07
N ASN A 157 -23.44 -5.19 1.63
CA ASN A 157 -23.12 -6.59 1.86
C ASN A 157 -21.61 -6.86 1.72
N ILE A 158 -20.93 -7.07 2.84
CA ILE A 158 -19.48 -7.35 2.85
C ILE A 158 -19.08 -8.62 2.09
N ASN A 159 -19.99 -9.57 1.90
CA ASN A 159 -19.73 -10.78 1.11
C ASN A 159 -19.87 -10.52 -0.40
N ASN A 160 -20.47 -9.40 -0.79
CA ASN A 160 -20.58 -8.96 -2.18
C ASN A 160 -19.44 -8.00 -2.52
N TYR A 161 -18.26 -8.55 -2.80
CA TYR A 161 -17.11 -7.75 -3.24
C TYR A 161 -16.72 -8.11 -4.68
N LYS A 162 -16.12 -7.16 -5.39
CA LYS A 162 -15.55 -7.38 -6.72
C LYS A 162 -14.05 -7.13 -6.68
N LEU A 163 -13.26 -7.97 -7.35
CA LEU A 163 -11.85 -7.67 -7.54
C LEU A 163 -11.73 -6.40 -8.41
N PHE A 164 -10.92 -5.43 -8.00
CA PHE A 164 -10.65 -4.25 -8.84
C PHE A 164 -10.03 -4.73 -10.16
N ASN A 165 -10.68 -4.40 -11.28
CA ASN A 165 -10.28 -4.66 -12.67
C ASN A 165 -9.04 -5.54 -12.80
N LEU A 166 -9.16 -6.80 -13.21
CA LEU A 166 -8.06 -7.78 -13.21
C LEU A 166 -6.78 -7.26 -13.92
N ILE A 167 -5.93 -6.55 -13.18
CA ILE A 167 -4.78 -5.79 -13.68
C ILE A 167 -3.57 -6.04 -12.79
N ASP A 168 -2.39 -5.81 -13.37
CA ASP A 168 -1.08 -6.05 -12.76
C ASP A 168 -0.37 -4.78 -12.30
N TRP A 169 -1.00 -3.62 -12.52
CA TRP A 169 -0.43 -2.31 -12.27
C TRP A 169 -1.07 -1.56 -11.10
N SER A 170 -2.00 -2.15 -10.35
CA SER A 170 -2.60 -1.49 -9.18
C SER A 170 -2.33 -2.26 -7.90
N ALA A 171 -2.06 -1.50 -6.84
CA ALA A 171 -1.92 -1.99 -5.49
C ALA A 171 -2.19 -0.85 -4.50
N ASP A 172 -2.99 -1.13 -3.47
CA ASP A 172 -3.34 -0.14 -2.44
C ASP A 172 -2.86 -0.56 -1.06
N THR A 173 -2.22 -1.74 -0.98
CA THR A 173 -1.67 -2.31 0.25
C THR A 173 -0.34 -2.99 -0.01
N TRP A 174 0.62 -2.72 0.88
CA TRP A 174 1.91 -3.38 0.93
C TRP A 174 2.12 -4.04 2.30
N ILE A 175 2.48 -5.32 2.31
CA ILE A 175 2.63 -6.11 3.54
C ILE A 175 4.00 -6.78 3.57
N PHE A 176 4.77 -6.55 4.62
CA PHE A 176 6.10 -7.14 4.80
C PHE A 176 6.42 -7.31 6.29
N HIS A 177 7.47 -8.05 6.61
CA HIS A 177 7.95 -8.17 8.00
C HIS A 177 9.22 -7.35 8.23
N THR A 178 9.30 -6.71 9.41
CA THR A 178 10.45 -5.89 9.82
C THR A 178 11.79 -6.63 9.80
N ASN A 179 11.81 -7.95 10.05
CA ASN A 179 13.02 -8.80 10.02
C ASN A 179 13.88 -8.65 8.76
N LYS A 180 13.28 -8.26 7.63
CA LYS A 180 13.99 -8.15 6.35
C LYS A 180 14.26 -6.70 5.92
N ILE A 181 13.81 -5.71 6.69
CA ILE A 181 13.96 -4.29 6.32
C ILE A 181 15.41 -3.80 6.38
N GLN A 182 16.26 -4.44 7.19
CA GLN A 182 17.69 -4.11 7.25
C GLN A 182 18.42 -4.27 5.90
N TYR A 183 17.87 -5.06 4.97
CA TYR A 183 18.42 -5.26 3.64
C TYR A 183 18.01 -4.18 2.61
N PHE A 184 17.28 -3.14 3.03
CA PHE A 184 17.00 -1.98 2.19
C PHE A 184 18.18 -1.01 2.20
N ASN A 185 18.92 -0.98 1.09
CA ASN A 185 20.16 -0.22 0.96
C ASN A 185 19.93 1.30 0.82
N ASN A 186 18.90 1.72 0.10
CA ASN A 186 18.61 3.14 -0.14
C ASN A 186 17.14 3.47 0.16
N ILE A 187 16.89 4.17 1.26
CA ILE A 187 15.53 4.58 1.67
C ILE A 187 15.02 5.74 0.81
N ASN A 188 15.90 6.58 0.26
CA ASN A 188 15.51 7.77 -0.50
C ASN A 188 14.78 7.42 -1.80
N ASP A 189 15.05 6.24 -2.35
CA ASP A 189 14.31 5.66 -3.48
C ASP A 189 12.82 5.45 -3.16
N LEU A 190 12.46 5.28 -1.89
CA LEU A 190 11.09 5.11 -1.40
C LEU A 190 10.44 6.42 -0.97
N ASP A 191 11.01 7.58 -1.28
CA ASP A 191 10.41 8.90 -0.98
C ASP A 191 9.25 9.23 -1.96
N VAL A 192 8.30 8.32 -2.02
CA VAL A 192 7.10 8.39 -2.85
C VAL A 192 5.88 8.62 -1.98
N LYS A 193 5.14 9.70 -2.27
CA LYS A 193 3.91 10.07 -1.54
C LYS A 193 2.81 9.02 -1.80
N LEU A 194 2.25 8.47 -0.74
CA LEU A 194 1.18 7.48 -0.80
C LEU A 194 -0.05 8.00 -1.56
N GLY A 195 -0.85 7.18 -2.23
CA GLY A 195 -2.05 7.60 -2.98
C GLY A 195 -1.81 8.60 -4.12
N LYS A 196 -0.58 8.71 -4.65
CA LYS A 196 -0.28 9.36 -5.93
C LYS A 196 -0.26 8.31 -7.03
N GLY A 197 -0.77 8.62 -8.22
CA GLY A 197 -0.71 7.70 -9.35
C GLY A 197 0.72 7.26 -9.67
N GLY A 198 0.92 5.97 -9.92
CA GLY A 198 2.20 5.39 -10.30
C GLY A 198 3.00 4.75 -9.15
N ILE A 199 2.64 4.99 -7.89
CA ILE A 199 3.38 4.39 -6.75
C ILE A 199 3.22 2.87 -6.69
N ASP A 200 2.08 2.39 -7.16
CA ASP A 200 1.68 0.98 -7.21
C ASP A 200 2.72 0.11 -7.89
N GLN A 201 3.43 0.65 -8.88
CA GLN A 201 4.47 -0.06 -9.61
C GLN A 201 5.89 0.28 -9.14
N ILE A 202 6.07 1.42 -8.44
CA ILE A 202 7.38 1.85 -7.92
C ILE A 202 7.77 1.05 -6.67
N ILE A 203 6.84 0.90 -5.72
CA ILE A 203 7.11 0.21 -4.45
C ILE A 203 7.58 -1.24 -4.70
N PRO A 204 6.82 -2.09 -5.42
CA PRO A 204 7.27 -3.46 -5.68
C PRO A 204 8.57 -3.51 -6.50
N TYR A 205 8.83 -2.54 -7.39
CA TYR A 205 10.10 -2.46 -8.11
C TYR A 205 11.29 -2.33 -7.15
N PHE A 206 11.22 -1.45 -6.15
CA PHE A 206 12.31 -1.26 -5.21
C PHE A 206 12.51 -2.46 -4.28
N PHE A 207 11.42 -3.08 -3.82
CA PHE A 207 11.50 -4.34 -3.10
C PHE A 207 12.20 -5.43 -3.94
N TYR A 208 11.79 -5.58 -5.20
CA TYR A 208 12.37 -6.56 -6.11
C TYR A 208 13.89 -6.34 -6.30
N LYS A 209 14.32 -5.09 -6.48
CA LYS A 209 15.75 -4.75 -6.60
C LYS A 209 16.57 -5.01 -5.33
N ASN A 210 15.94 -5.06 -4.16
CA ASN A 210 16.58 -5.45 -2.90
C ASN A 210 16.47 -6.97 -2.60
N GLY A 211 16.09 -7.75 -3.62
CA GLY A 211 16.02 -9.22 -3.55
C GLY A 211 14.76 -9.76 -2.88
N PHE A 212 13.70 -8.96 -2.78
CA PHE A 212 12.41 -9.45 -2.30
C PHE A 212 11.62 -10.12 -3.42
N GLN A 213 10.91 -11.18 -3.05
CA GLN A 213 9.86 -11.75 -3.87
C GLN A 213 8.58 -10.92 -3.70
N ILE A 214 7.94 -10.61 -4.82
CA ILE A 214 6.71 -9.82 -4.85
C ILE A 214 5.52 -10.77 -5.02
N TYR A 215 4.55 -10.63 -4.14
CA TYR A 215 3.32 -11.39 -4.14
C TYR A 215 2.12 -10.47 -4.35
N ASN A 216 1.10 -10.96 -5.03
CA ASN A 216 -0.20 -10.32 -5.20
C ASN A 216 -1.24 -11.44 -5.21
N GLU A 217 -1.83 -11.72 -4.06
CA GLU A 217 -2.80 -12.79 -3.80
C GLU A 217 -4.04 -12.19 -3.11
N PRO A 218 -4.91 -11.49 -3.87
CA PRO A 218 -5.99 -10.66 -3.32
C PRO A 218 -7.06 -11.43 -2.53
N PHE A 219 -7.13 -12.76 -2.71
CA PHE A 219 -8.04 -13.62 -1.94
C PHE A 219 -7.35 -14.34 -0.77
N PHE A 220 -6.01 -14.31 -0.71
CA PHE A 220 -5.25 -14.84 0.43
C PHE A 220 -5.30 -13.87 1.61
N ILE A 221 -4.92 -12.62 1.39
CA ILE A 221 -5.08 -11.53 2.36
C ILE A 221 -5.91 -10.45 1.68
N LYS A 222 -7.19 -10.38 2.06
CA LYS A 222 -8.17 -9.47 1.45
C LYS A 222 -7.98 -8.06 1.96
N THR A 223 -7.98 -7.11 1.03
CA THR A 223 -7.88 -5.68 1.31
C THR A 223 -9.04 -4.99 0.62
N TYR A 224 -9.90 -4.33 1.39
CA TYR A 224 -11.18 -3.81 0.90
C TYR A 224 -11.12 -2.30 0.70
N HIS A 225 -11.60 -1.83 -0.45
CA HIS A 225 -11.66 -0.43 -0.81
C HIS A 225 -13.00 0.18 -0.45
N ASN A 226 -13.02 1.01 0.59
CA ASN A 226 -14.19 1.78 0.99
C ASN A 226 -14.21 3.12 0.24
N HIS A 227 -14.60 3.08 -1.03
CA HIS A 227 -14.65 4.25 -1.90
C HIS A 227 -15.82 4.13 -2.87
N HIS A 228 -16.90 4.83 -2.58
CA HIS A 228 -18.15 4.71 -3.31
C HIS A 228 -18.47 5.93 -4.20
N ASN A 229 -17.81 7.06 -3.97
CA ASN A 229 -17.91 8.23 -4.84
C ASN A 229 -16.79 8.25 -5.89
N ASN A 230 -16.86 9.13 -6.89
CA ASN A 230 -15.78 9.31 -7.87
C ASN A 230 -14.82 10.45 -7.46
N TYR A 231 -14.86 10.89 -6.20
CA TYR A 231 -14.09 12.05 -5.75
C TYR A 231 -12.62 11.69 -5.62
N ARG A 232 -11.79 12.27 -6.51
CA ARG A 232 -10.34 12.11 -6.52
C ARG A 232 -9.68 13.48 -6.37
N THR A 233 -8.72 13.58 -5.46
CA THR A 233 -7.92 14.80 -5.23
C THR A 233 -6.54 14.74 -5.89
N TRP A 234 -6.19 13.62 -6.53
CA TRP A 234 -4.93 13.47 -7.25
C TRP A 234 -5.13 13.76 -8.75
N GLU A 235 -4.16 14.43 -9.35
CA GLU A 235 -4.18 14.80 -10.77
C GLU A 235 -4.01 13.56 -11.65
N LYS A 236 -4.91 13.37 -12.64
CA LYS A 236 -4.88 12.25 -13.60
C LYS A 236 -3.57 12.15 -14.39
N ASN A 237 -2.79 13.22 -14.45
CA ASN A 237 -1.49 13.28 -15.12
C ASN A 237 -0.39 12.64 -14.24
N ALA A 238 -0.58 11.37 -13.88
CA ALA A 238 0.46 10.61 -13.22
C ALA A 238 1.65 10.48 -14.17
N VAL A 239 2.77 11.10 -13.80
CA VAL A 239 4.05 10.91 -14.50
C VAL A 239 4.36 9.42 -14.45
N ILE A 240 4.45 8.78 -15.62
CA ILE A 240 4.86 7.38 -15.73
C ILE A 240 6.25 7.27 -15.09
N PRO A 241 6.40 6.48 -14.03
CA PRO A 241 7.70 6.35 -13.37
C PRO A 241 8.71 5.71 -14.33
N PRO A 242 9.98 6.15 -14.34
CA PRO A 242 11.01 5.53 -15.20
C PRO A 242 11.35 4.09 -14.78
N LYS A 243 10.92 3.67 -13.59
CA LYS A 243 11.19 2.37 -12.96
C LYS A 243 9.87 1.79 -12.47
N MET A 244 9.44 0.66 -13.02
CA MET A 244 8.14 0.06 -12.72
C MET A 244 8.23 -1.45 -12.66
N LEU A 245 7.46 -2.06 -11.78
CA LEU A 245 7.22 -3.49 -11.74
C LEU A 245 5.71 -3.76 -11.74
N LEU A 246 5.26 -4.56 -12.70
CA LEU A 246 3.88 -5.04 -12.81
C LEU A 246 3.82 -6.47 -12.30
N CYS A 247 2.93 -6.73 -11.34
CA CYS A 247 2.79 -8.04 -10.71
C CYS A 247 1.37 -8.56 -10.91
N SER A 248 1.18 -9.45 -11.88
CA SER A 248 -0.13 -10.04 -12.13
C SER A 248 -0.61 -10.84 -10.92
N PRO A 249 -1.88 -10.66 -10.49
CA PRO A 249 -2.39 -11.32 -9.30
C PRO A 249 -2.52 -12.83 -9.51
N ASN A 250 -2.32 -13.59 -8.43
CA ASN A 250 -2.63 -15.00 -8.36
C ASN A 250 -4.01 -15.18 -7.70
N LEU A 251 -4.94 -15.76 -8.46
CA LEU A 251 -6.35 -15.86 -8.10
C LEU A 251 -6.78 -17.24 -7.58
N LYS A 252 -5.84 -18.16 -7.32
CA LYS A 252 -6.15 -19.56 -6.98
C LYS A 252 -6.99 -19.74 -5.69
N ASN A 253 -7.04 -18.75 -4.80
CA ASN A 253 -7.77 -18.82 -3.53
C ASN A 253 -9.16 -18.16 -3.58
N LYS A 254 -9.78 -18.06 -4.77
CA LYS A 254 -11.12 -17.46 -4.96
C LYS A 254 -12.23 -18.34 -4.38
#